data_AF-A0A1Y4IAF3-F1
#
_entry.id   AF-A0A1Y4IAF3-F1
#
_cell.length_a   1.000
_cell.length_b   1.000
_cell.length_c   1.000
_cell.angle_alpha   90.00
_cell.angle_beta   90.00
_cell.angle_gamma   90.00
#
_symmetry.space_group_name_H-M   'P 1'
#
loop_
_entity.id
_entity.type
_entity.pdbx_description
1 polymer ?
#
loop_
_entity_poly.entity_id
_entity_poly.type
_entity_poly.pdbx_seq_one_letter_code
_entity_poly.pdbx_strand_id
1 'polypeptide(L)'
;MKLNKERFLKTELGGALKECITSWDISLDACRKHGYYTDDYKRGRKAADWCQAQWEVYKMAIRQFYGVEYCFTRTDTYYGLVTEDETDWLFRVERKGSRDNGEKIQKTVL
;
A
#
# COMPACT_ATOMS: atom_id res chain seq x y z
N MET A 1 5.22 22.22 -4.55
CA MET A 1 6.58 21.81 -4.10
C MET A 1 6.94 20.52 -4.83
N LYS A 2 8.17 20.32 -5.31
CA LYS A 2 8.54 19.05 -5.96
C LYS A 2 8.67 17.95 -4.90
N LEU A 3 8.00 16.80 -5.11
CA LEU A 3 8.07 15.67 -4.19
C LEU A 3 9.44 15.00 -4.24
N ASN A 4 10.17 15.01 -3.11
CA ASN A 4 11.32 14.14 -2.91
C ASN A 4 10.84 12.87 -2.20
N LYS A 5 10.73 11.77 -2.95
CA LYS A 5 10.10 10.52 -2.49
C LYS A 5 10.79 9.93 -1.26
N GLU A 6 12.11 9.84 -1.26
CA GLU A 6 12.87 9.27 -0.14
C GLU A 6 12.69 10.08 1.14
N ARG A 7 12.76 11.40 1.04
CA ARG A 7 12.56 12.30 2.18
C ARG A 7 11.12 12.25 2.65
N PHE A 8 10.16 12.26 1.72
CA PHE A 8 8.74 12.19 2.04
C PHE A 8 8.40 10.91 2.81
N LEU A 9 8.86 9.74 2.35
CA LEU A 9 8.58 8.45 3.00
C LEU A 9 9.22 8.31 4.39
N LYS A 10 10.16 9.19 4.75
CA LYS A 10 10.74 9.28 6.11
C LYS A 10 10.01 10.27 7.01
N THR A 11 9.05 11.05 6.48
CA THR A 11 8.19 11.92 7.30
C THR A 11 7.11 11.11 8.01
N GLU A 12 6.48 11.69 9.04
CA GLU A 12 5.33 11.08 9.72
C GLU A 12 4.19 10.75 8.74
N LEU A 13 3.85 11.70 7.86
CA LEU A 13 2.81 11.52 6.84
C LEU A 13 3.16 10.40 5.85
N GLY A 14 4.39 10.38 5.34
CA GLY A 14 4.83 9.37 4.37
C GLY A 14 4.99 7.99 4.99
N GLY A 15 5.44 7.90 6.25
CA GLY A 15 5.51 6.66 7.02
C GLY A 15 4.13 6.07 7.26
N ALA A 16 3.20 6.88 7.79
CA ALA A 16 1.82 6.47 8.03
C ALA A 16 1.10 6.04 6.74
N LEU A 17 1.34 6.75 5.63
CA LEU A 17 0.86 6.33 4.32
C LEU A 17 1.38 4.93 3.93
N LYS A 18 2.69 4.69 4.05
CA LYS A 18 3.29 3.39 3.70
C LYS A 18 2.75 2.26 4.56
N GLU A 19 2.54 2.51 5.85
CA GLU A 19 1.91 1.56 6.77
C GLU A 19 0.45 1.29 6.41
N CYS A 20 -0.32 2.33 6.06
CA CYS A 20 -1.70 2.20 5.60
C CYS A 20 -1.81 1.31 4.37
N ILE A 21 -0.99 1.55 3.34
CA ILE A 21 -0.98 0.74 2.11
C ILE A 21 -0.55 -0.70 2.39
N THR A 22 0.46 -0.91 3.24
CA THR A 22 0.90 -2.26 3.63
C THR A 22 -0.19 -3.01 4.41
N SER A 23 -0.87 -2.32 5.33
CA SER A 23 -1.97 -2.90 6.11
C SER A 23 -3.18 -3.19 5.24
N TRP A 24 -3.46 -2.34 4.25
CA TRP A 24 -4.50 -2.59 3.26
C TRP A 24 -4.20 -3.85 2.46
N ASP A 25 -2.95 -3.98 2.02
CA ASP A 25 -2.50 -5.12 1.23
C ASP A 25 -2.68 -6.45 1.97
N ILE A 26 -2.23 -6.50 3.23
CA ILE A 26 -2.40 -7.65 4.12
C ILE A 26 -3.87 -7.97 4.36
N SER A 27 -4.71 -6.95 4.59
CA SER A 27 -6.14 -7.14 4.89
C SER A 27 -6.89 -7.72 3.68
N LEU A 28 -6.57 -7.24 2.48
CA LEU A 28 -7.12 -7.77 1.23
C LEU A 28 -6.60 -9.19 0.94
N ASP A 29 -5.35 -9.50 1.28
CA ASP A 29 -4.81 -10.87 1.15
C ASP A 29 -5.50 -11.85 2.13
N ALA A 30 -5.82 -11.41 3.34
CA ALA A 30 -6.64 -12.19 4.27
C ALA A 30 -8.04 -12.45 3.69
N CYS A 31 -8.69 -11.43 3.13
CA CYS A 31 -10.00 -11.59 2.48
C CYS A 31 -9.96 -12.62 1.33
N ARG A 32 -8.84 -12.71 0.60
CA ARG A 32 -8.67 -13.70 -0.47
C ARG A 32 -8.55 -15.14 0.05
N LYS A 33 -7.93 -15.33 1.22
CA LYS A 33 -7.61 -16.65 1.79
C LYS A 33 -8.77 -17.27 2.57
N HIS A 34 -9.70 -16.46 3.06
CA HIS A 34 -10.80 -16.91 3.91
C HIS A 34 -12.14 -16.87 3.17
N GLY A 35 -13.04 -17.80 3.50
CA GLY A 35 -14.39 -17.82 2.96
C GLY A 35 -15.21 -16.61 3.43
N TYR A 36 -16.06 -16.07 2.55
CA TYR A 36 -16.83 -14.84 2.78
C TYR A 36 -17.58 -14.76 4.12
N TYR A 37 -18.08 -15.90 4.62
CA TYR A 37 -18.89 -15.93 5.85
C TYR A 37 -18.07 -16.06 7.14
N THR A 38 -16.75 -16.25 7.07
CA THR A 38 -15.91 -16.42 8.26
C THR A 38 -15.63 -15.10 8.99
N ASP A 39 -15.36 -15.19 10.28
CA ASP A 39 -15.00 -14.00 11.08
C ASP A 39 -13.66 -13.39 10.66
N ASP A 40 -12.74 -14.21 10.16
CA ASP A 40 -11.47 -13.74 9.59
C ASP A 40 -11.69 -12.89 8.33
N TYR A 41 -12.58 -13.33 7.42
CA TYR A 41 -12.95 -12.54 6.25
C TYR A 41 -13.58 -11.22 6.67
N LYS A 42 -14.57 -11.24 7.59
CA LYS A 42 -15.25 -10.03 8.06
C LYS A 42 -14.27 -9.04 8.71
N ARG A 43 -13.33 -9.54 9.51
CA ARG A 43 -12.28 -8.72 10.14
C ARG A 43 -11.35 -8.12 9.10
N GLY A 44 -10.85 -8.93 8.16
CA GLY A 44 -10.03 -8.46 7.05
C GLY A 44 -10.74 -7.41 6.21
N ARG A 45 -12.04 -7.61 5.93
CA ARG A 45 -12.83 -6.67 5.15
C ARG A 45 -13.00 -5.33 5.86
N LYS A 46 -13.33 -5.35 7.15
CA LYS A 46 -13.45 -4.12 7.96
C LYS A 46 -12.13 -3.35 8.01
N ALA A 47 -11.00 -4.05 8.15
CA ALA A 47 -9.69 -3.42 8.12
C ALA A 47 -9.38 -2.82 6.74
N ALA A 48 -9.69 -3.54 5.65
CA ALA A 48 -9.50 -3.06 4.29
C ALA A 48 -10.34 -1.81 3.99
N ASP A 49 -11.59 -1.75 4.45
CA ASP A 49 -12.46 -0.57 4.28
C ASP A 49 -11.90 0.65 5.02
N TRP A 50 -11.33 0.44 6.22
CA TRP A 50 -10.66 1.51 6.97
C TRP A 50 -9.41 2.02 6.26
N CYS A 51 -8.55 1.12 5.77
CA CYS A 51 -7.35 1.52 5.03
C CYS A 51 -7.69 2.23 3.72
N GLN A 52 -8.77 1.81 3.04
CA GLN A 52 -9.24 2.50 1.84
C GLN A 52 -9.64 3.95 2.16
N ALA A 53 -10.43 4.16 3.22
CA ALA A 53 -10.83 5.51 3.62
C ALA A 53 -9.62 6.39 4.01
N GLN A 54 -8.65 5.84 4.73
CA GLN A 54 -7.40 6.55 5.07
C GLN A 54 -6.57 6.87 3.82
N TRP A 55 -6.48 5.92 2.88
CA TRP A 55 -5.78 6.12 1.61
C TRP A 55 -6.34 7.32 0.83
N GLU A 56 -7.65 7.46 0.72
CA GLU A 56 -8.26 8.61 0.01
C GLU A 56 -7.84 9.96 0.61
N VAL A 57 -7.74 10.03 1.95
CA VAL A 57 -7.23 11.23 2.64
C VAL A 57 -5.77 11.49 2.30
N TYR A 58 -4.92 10.46 2.29
CA TYR A 58 -3.51 10.62 1.91
C TYR A 58 -3.36 11.01 0.44
N LYS A 59 -4.15 10.41 -0.46
CA LYS A 59 -4.17 10.74 -1.89
C LYS A 59 -4.51 12.22 -2.09
N MET A 60 -5.53 12.72 -1.40
CA MET A 60 -5.89 14.15 -1.39
C MET A 60 -4.75 15.03 -0.87
N ALA A 61 -4.09 14.64 0.23
CA ALA A 61 -2.98 15.41 0.79
C ALA A 61 -1.78 15.49 -0.18
N ILE A 62 -1.38 14.36 -0.78
CA ILE A 62 -0.27 14.33 -1.73
C ILE A 62 -0.58 15.22 -2.93
N ARG A 63 -1.80 15.12 -3.48
CA ARG A 63 -2.25 15.97 -4.58
C ARG A 63 -2.22 17.45 -4.19
N GLN A 64 -2.71 17.82 -3.00
CA GLN A 64 -2.74 19.21 -2.55
C GLN A 64 -1.33 19.82 -2.39
N PHE A 65 -0.38 19.09 -1.79
CA PHE A 65 0.95 19.63 -1.47
C PHE A 65 1.97 19.51 -2.61
N TYR A 66 1.84 18.46 -3.43
CA TYR A 66 2.84 18.11 -4.45
C TYR A 66 2.32 18.14 -5.87
N GLY A 67 0.99 18.21 -6.09
CA GLY A 67 0.40 18.25 -7.42
C GLY A 67 0.51 16.94 -8.20
N VAL A 68 0.81 15.83 -7.53
CA VAL A 68 0.91 14.49 -8.14
C VAL A 68 -0.22 13.62 -7.61
N GLU A 69 -0.78 12.78 -8.47
CA GLU A 69 -1.82 11.82 -8.11
C GLU A 69 -1.29 10.39 -8.28
N TYR A 70 -1.19 9.67 -7.17
CA TYR A 70 -0.83 8.25 -7.16
C TYR A 70 -2.08 7.38 -7.01
N CYS A 71 -1.99 6.15 -7.54
CA CYS A 71 -2.97 5.10 -7.44
C CYS A 71 -2.39 3.91 -6.68
N PHE A 72 -3.22 3.26 -5.86
CA PHE A 72 -2.85 1.98 -5.26
C PHE A 72 -2.96 0.87 -6.30
N THR A 73 -1.86 0.13 -6.48
CA THR A 73 -1.80 -1.05 -7.34
C THR A 73 -1.29 -2.26 -6.57
N ARG A 74 -1.83 -3.43 -6.87
CA ARG A 74 -1.40 -4.72 -6.31
C ARG A 74 -1.59 -5.85 -7.32
N THR A 75 -0.67 -6.78 -7.29
CA THR A 75 -0.68 -8.03 -8.06
C THR A 75 -0.38 -9.19 -7.12
N ASP A 76 -0.18 -10.40 -7.62
CA ASP A 76 0.35 -11.51 -6.82
C ASP A 76 1.83 -11.33 -6.45
N THR A 77 2.57 -10.54 -7.24
CA THR A 77 4.03 -10.37 -7.13
C THR A 77 4.46 -9.07 -6.48
N TYR A 78 3.62 -8.04 -6.43
CA TYR A 78 3.98 -6.75 -5.80
C TYR A 78 2.76 -5.95 -5.38
N TYR A 79 2.99 -4.90 -4.60
CA TYR A 79 2.04 -3.82 -4.37
C TYR A 79 2.77 -2.48 -4.20
N GLY A 80 2.06 -1.38 -4.36
CA GLY A 80 2.63 -0.06 -4.16
C GLY A 80 1.74 1.07 -4.65
N LEU A 81 2.36 2.25 -4.75
CA LEU A 81 1.73 3.47 -5.23
C LEU A 81 2.45 3.94 -6.49
N VAL A 82 1.71 4.13 -7.57
CA VAL A 82 2.23 4.52 -8.88
C VAL A 82 1.25 5.48 -9.56
N THR A 83 1.74 6.36 -10.43
CA THR A 83 0.88 7.19 -11.28
C THR A 83 0.04 6.31 -12.22
N GLU A 84 -1.09 6.86 -12.71
CA GLU A 84 -2.04 6.12 -13.56
C GLU A 84 -1.40 5.55 -14.85
N ASP A 85 -0.40 6.24 -15.38
CA ASP A 85 0.39 5.82 -16.54
C ASP A 85 1.51 4.82 -16.21
N GLU A 86 1.60 4.40 -14.95
CA GLU A 86 2.60 3.47 -14.40
C GLU A 86 4.07 3.94 -14.51
N THR A 87 4.32 5.23 -14.80
CA THR A 87 5.69 5.74 -15.04
C THR A 87 6.43 6.19 -13.78
N ASP A 88 5.71 6.69 -12.76
CA ASP A 88 6.31 7.22 -11.53
C ASP A 88 5.82 6.45 -10.30
N TRP A 89 6.72 5.68 -9.70
CA TRP A 89 6.44 4.94 -8.45
C TRP A 89 6.79 5.79 -7.24
N LEU A 90 5.86 5.97 -6.31
CA LEU A 90 6.19 6.53 -5.00
C LEU A 90 6.96 5.50 -4.16
N PHE A 91 6.49 4.26 -4.15
CA PHE A 91 7.23 3.10 -3.68
C PHE A 91 6.62 1.82 -4.24
N ARG A 92 7.47 0.79 -4.37
CA ARG A 92 7.06 -0.57 -4.74
C ARG A 92 7.63 -1.58 -3.76
N VAL A 93 6.79 -2.52 -3.33
CA VAL A 93 7.17 -3.63 -2.45
C VAL A 93 6.97 -4.94 -3.21
N GLU A 94 8.07 -5.64 -3.44
CA GLU A 94 8.05 -6.98 -4.04
C GLU A 94 7.58 -8.03 -3.03
N ARG A 95 6.75 -8.96 -3.49
CA ARG A 95 6.34 -10.15 -2.75
C ARG A 95 7.20 -11.31 -3.20
N LYS A 96 7.90 -11.96 -2.28
CA LYS A 96 8.43 -13.30 -2.58
C LYS A 96 7.21 -14.22 -2.77
N GLY A 97 7.11 -14.85 -3.94
CA GLY A 97 6.21 -15.98 -4.14
C GLY A 97 6.46 -17.04 -3.07
N SER A 98 5.45 -17.86 -2.75
CA SER A 98 5.43 -18.89 -1.72
C SER A 98 6.40 -20.06 -1.97
N ARG A 99 7.69 -19.75 -2.08
CA ARG A 99 8.85 -20.64 -2.05
C ARG A 99 10.01 -19.88 -1.41
N ASP A 100 9.89 -19.54 -0.14
CA ASP A 100 11.06 -19.33 0.70
C ASP A 100 10.65 -19.29 2.16
N ASN A 101 11.19 -20.24 2.92
CA ASN A 101 11.07 -20.32 4.37
C ASN A 101 11.65 -19.05 5.00
N GLY A 102 10.79 -18.32 5.70
CA GLY A 102 11.14 -17.58 6.90
C GLY A 102 12.36 -16.65 6.81
N GLU A 103 12.25 -15.56 6.05
CA GLU A 103 13.02 -14.34 6.35
C GLU A 103 12.27 -13.11 5.82
N LYS A 104 11.69 -12.32 6.74
CA LYS A 104 11.03 -11.04 6.43
C LYS A 104 12.10 -10.01 6.09
N ILE A 105 12.44 -9.86 4.81
CA ILE A 105 13.18 -8.69 4.33
C ILE A 105 12.34 -8.00 3.26
N GLN A 106 11.67 -6.91 3.65
CA GLN A 106 10.93 -6.04 2.75
C GLN A 106 11.94 -5.23 1.92
N LYS A 107 12.17 -5.59 0.66
CA LYS A 107 12.93 -4.75 -0.27
C LYS A 107 11.99 -3.68 -0.83
N THR A 108 12.23 -2.42 -0.45
CA THR A 108 11.56 -1.25 -1.05
C THR A 108 12.40 -0.78 -2.22
N VAL A 109 11.81 -0.70 -3.41
CA VAL A 109 12.41 0.01 -4.56
C VAL A 109 11.85 1.44 -4.56
N LEU A 110 12.75 2.43 -4.52
CA LEU A 110 12.46 3.87 -4.49
C LEU A 110 12.70 4.50 -5.87
#